data_AF-A0A359LNT6-F1
#
_entry.id   AF-A0A359LNT6-F1
#
_cell.length_a   1.000
_cell.length_b   1.000
_cell.length_c   1.000
_cell.angle_alpha   90.00
_cell.angle_beta   90.00
_cell.angle_gamma   90.00
#
_symmetry.space_group_name_H-M   'P 1'
#
loop_
_entity.id
_entity.type
_entity.pdbx_description
1 polymer ?
#
loop_
_entity_poly.entity_id
_entity_poly.type
_entity_poly.pdbx_seq_one_letter_code
_entity_poly.pdbx_strand_id
1 'polypeptide(L)'
;MSEHITHVAVFEDCCRLALHSGRLAGPFRTVLNKHWDFARFGSTSRSGDRFSIAILKYCRENWPDGGKNVEEKLAFVVAWRCHQAADRRFKPVYREVEPEHYAKPNADNEFGAPSESRVLHDVVVYREVYGSGQYPPFMRGLLDDRLHSLAGAQALDYDATFAALGGVWQRTLQQQHPERTAGGFVEATAKAPGRFQRYYVDVQRYAEMFANPDADFMRRFIVEPNFYDRRDPLIALARALQRKEPLPAVPFEKAYALAADQSQYAQSLRMGLRYVFAASDFFEGKISEAETNKLFDLDRNHLQGGSFK
;
A
#
# COMPACT_ATOMS: atom_id res chain seq x y z
N MET A 1 -6.95 -2.17 5.92
CA MET A 1 -6.66 -0.86 5.36
C MET A 1 -6.13 0.09 6.41
N SER A 2 -5.60 -0.43 7.53
CA SER A 2 -4.35 0.11 8.02
C SER A 2 -3.31 -0.01 6.90
N GLU A 3 -2.43 0.97 6.78
CA GLU A 3 -1.29 0.98 5.84
C GLU A 3 -1.66 1.13 4.36
N HIS A 4 -2.84 1.68 4.07
CA HIS A 4 -3.29 1.87 2.70
C HIS A 4 -2.31 2.76 1.92
N ILE A 5 -1.93 3.90 2.50
CA ILE A 5 -1.07 4.90 1.85
C ILE A 5 0.33 4.31 1.61
N THR A 6 0.86 3.60 2.61
CA THR A 6 2.16 2.93 2.59
C THR A 6 2.23 1.87 1.51
N HIS A 7 1.22 1.00 1.39
CA HIS A 7 1.23 -0.07 0.39
C HIS A 7 1.08 0.48 -1.04
N VAL A 8 0.22 1.48 -1.24
CA VAL A 8 0.11 2.18 -2.53
C VAL A 8 1.45 2.82 -2.88
N ALA A 9 2.12 3.49 -1.93
CA ALA A 9 3.41 4.12 -2.15
C ALA A 9 4.51 3.12 -2.55
N VAL A 10 4.62 2.00 -1.84
CA VAL A 10 5.57 0.92 -2.19
C VAL A 10 5.30 0.41 -3.60
N PHE A 11 4.03 0.16 -3.96
CA PHE A 11 3.65 -0.23 -5.31
C PHE A 11 4.10 0.79 -6.36
N GLU A 12 3.75 2.06 -6.16
CA GLU A 12 4.02 3.08 -7.17
C GLU A 12 5.51 3.35 -7.34
N ASP A 13 6.27 3.39 -6.24
CA ASP A 13 7.71 3.58 -6.27
C ASP A 13 8.40 2.39 -6.92
N CYS A 14 8.01 1.15 -6.59
CA CYS A 14 8.50 -0.04 -7.29
C CYS A 14 8.25 0.03 -8.79
N CYS A 15 7.05 0.46 -9.21
CA CYS A 15 6.71 0.50 -10.63
C CYS A 15 7.47 1.62 -11.37
N ARG A 16 7.63 2.81 -10.78
CA ARG A 16 8.45 3.89 -11.35
C ARG A 16 9.90 3.44 -11.52
N LEU A 17 10.46 2.83 -10.49
CA LEU A 17 11.83 2.31 -10.49
C LEU A 17 12.02 1.19 -11.51
N ALA A 18 11.05 0.26 -11.61
CA ALA A 18 11.09 -0.84 -12.57
C ALA A 18 10.95 -0.37 -14.03
N LEU A 19 10.09 0.63 -14.29
CA LEU A 19 10.00 1.26 -15.61
C LEU A 19 11.30 1.97 -15.97
N HIS A 20 11.91 2.69 -15.01
CA HIS A 20 13.17 3.39 -15.20
C HIS A 20 14.35 2.44 -15.46
N SER A 21 14.39 1.27 -14.82
CA SER A 21 15.52 0.33 -14.96
C SER A 21 15.67 -0.25 -16.38
N GLY A 22 14.64 -0.17 -17.21
CA GLY A 22 14.63 -0.76 -18.55
C GLY A 22 14.52 -2.29 -18.59
N ARG A 23 14.45 -2.94 -17.42
CA ARG A 23 14.49 -4.42 -17.30
C ARG A 23 13.15 -5.12 -17.50
N LEU A 24 12.04 -4.38 -17.50
CA LEU A 24 10.71 -4.96 -17.65
C LEU A 24 10.45 -5.50 -19.06
N ALA A 25 9.71 -6.60 -19.15
CA ALA A 25 9.16 -7.10 -20.39
C ALA A 25 8.19 -6.08 -21.00
N GLY A 26 8.02 -6.14 -22.33
CA GLY A 26 7.07 -5.30 -23.07
C GLY A 26 5.66 -5.25 -22.45
N PRO A 27 5.03 -6.41 -22.18
CA PRO A 27 3.71 -6.48 -21.55
C PRO A 27 3.60 -5.74 -20.22
N PHE A 28 4.61 -5.85 -19.35
CA PHE A 28 4.63 -5.18 -18.05
C PHE A 28 4.69 -3.67 -18.21
N ARG A 29 5.51 -3.16 -19.14
CA ARG A 29 5.53 -1.73 -19.48
C ARG A 29 4.18 -1.25 -20.00
N THR A 30 3.55 -2.01 -20.90
CA THR A 30 2.23 -1.68 -21.47
C THR A 30 1.18 -1.53 -20.37
N VAL A 31 1.04 -2.54 -19.50
CA VAL A 31 -0.02 -2.52 -18.48
C VAL A 31 0.23 -1.47 -17.41
N LEU A 32 1.48 -1.21 -17.03
CA LEU A 32 1.78 -0.15 -16.06
C LEU A 32 1.50 1.24 -16.66
N ASN A 33 1.74 1.45 -17.95
CA ASN A 33 1.41 2.73 -18.58
C ASN A 33 -0.10 2.94 -18.79
N LYS A 34 -0.86 1.87 -19.05
CA LYS A 34 -2.30 1.96 -19.41
C LYS A 34 -3.24 1.80 -18.21
N HIS A 35 -2.89 0.93 -17.27
CA HIS A 35 -3.78 0.46 -16.20
C HIS A 35 -3.26 0.82 -14.80
N TRP A 36 -2.52 1.94 -14.67
CA TRP A 36 -1.92 2.35 -13.40
C TRP A 36 -2.94 2.47 -12.25
N ASP A 37 -4.08 3.10 -12.51
CA ASP A 37 -5.14 3.28 -11.51
C ASP A 37 -5.77 1.95 -11.08
N PHE A 38 -5.96 1.04 -12.03
CA PHE A 38 -6.45 -0.30 -11.74
C PHE A 38 -5.41 -1.11 -10.95
N ALA A 39 -4.12 -0.98 -11.29
CA ALA A 39 -3.04 -1.61 -10.55
C ALA A 39 -3.03 -1.16 -9.08
N ARG A 40 -3.26 0.13 -8.79
CA ARG A 40 -3.36 0.62 -7.39
C ARG A 40 -4.34 -0.20 -6.54
N PHE A 41 -5.46 -0.67 -7.11
CA PHE A 41 -6.41 -1.53 -6.40
C PHE A 41 -5.82 -2.89 -6.00
N GLY A 42 -4.92 -3.44 -6.81
CA GLY A 42 -4.15 -4.65 -6.47
C GLY A 42 -3.20 -4.44 -5.29
N SER A 43 -2.68 -3.23 -5.11
CA SER A 43 -1.75 -2.90 -4.00
C SER A 43 -2.42 -2.93 -2.62
N THR A 44 -3.74 -3.02 -2.56
CA THR A 44 -4.53 -3.02 -1.31
C THR A 44 -5.27 -4.33 -1.10
N SER A 45 -5.06 -5.32 -1.97
CA SER A 45 -5.77 -6.59 -1.97
C SER A 45 -5.04 -7.65 -1.14
N ARG A 46 -5.78 -8.42 -0.33
CA ARG A 46 -5.23 -9.49 0.52
C ARG A 46 -5.16 -10.83 -0.20
N SER A 47 -4.32 -11.76 0.29
CA SER A 47 -4.30 -13.19 -0.12
C SER A 47 -3.73 -13.51 -1.51
N GLY A 48 -2.83 -12.68 -2.03
CA GLY A 48 -2.28 -12.89 -3.39
C GLY A 48 -1.30 -14.04 -3.53
N ASP A 49 -0.75 -14.56 -2.42
CA ASP A 49 0.24 -15.64 -2.45
C ASP A 49 -0.29 -16.87 -3.17
N ARG A 50 -1.59 -17.16 -3.02
CA ARG A 50 -2.25 -18.34 -3.59
C ARG A 50 -2.51 -18.26 -5.09
N PHE A 51 -2.68 -17.06 -5.64
CA PHE A 51 -3.22 -16.88 -7.00
C PHE A 51 -2.25 -16.21 -7.97
N SER A 52 -1.20 -15.54 -7.46
CA SER A 52 -0.30 -14.72 -8.30
C SER A 52 0.32 -15.51 -9.47
N ILE A 53 0.84 -16.71 -9.24
CA ILE A 53 1.47 -17.53 -10.29
C ILE A 53 0.45 -18.06 -11.29
N ALA A 54 -0.70 -18.57 -10.83
CA ALA A 54 -1.76 -19.03 -11.71
C ALA A 54 -2.27 -17.91 -12.63
N ILE A 55 -2.41 -16.69 -12.10
CA ILE A 55 -2.80 -15.52 -12.90
C ILE A 55 -1.68 -15.12 -13.87
N LEU A 56 -0.41 -15.14 -13.46
CA LEU A 56 0.71 -14.86 -14.39
C LEU A 56 0.76 -15.86 -15.55
N LYS A 57 0.58 -17.15 -15.25
CA LYS A 57 0.53 -18.20 -16.26
C LYS A 57 -0.63 -17.97 -17.24
N TYR A 58 -1.82 -17.70 -16.72
CA TYR A 58 -2.98 -17.33 -17.53
C TYR A 58 -2.68 -16.12 -18.42
N CYS A 59 -2.10 -15.05 -17.86
CA CYS A 59 -1.79 -13.85 -18.64
C CYS A 59 -0.77 -14.14 -19.74
N ARG A 60 0.28 -14.93 -19.45
CA ARG A 60 1.30 -15.32 -20.43
C ARG A 60 0.71 -16.12 -21.59
N GLU A 61 -0.19 -17.06 -21.29
CA GLU A 61 -0.83 -17.92 -22.30
C GLU A 61 -1.87 -17.20 -23.17
N ASN A 62 -2.40 -16.07 -22.69
CA ASN A 62 -3.50 -15.34 -23.34
C ASN A 62 -3.11 -13.93 -23.82
N TRP A 63 -1.82 -13.57 -23.81
CA TRP A 63 -1.38 -12.22 -24.16
C TRP A 63 -1.27 -11.97 -25.68
N PRO A 64 -1.64 -10.77 -26.18
CA PRO A 64 -2.39 -9.72 -25.48
C PRO A 64 -3.91 -9.93 -25.51
N ASP A 65 -4.45 -10.55 -26.57
CA ASP A 65 -5.89 -10.50 -26.90
C ASP A 65 -6.62 -11.85 -26.70
N GLY A 66 -5.93 -12.86 -26.18
CA GLY A 66 -6.47 -14.23 -26.06
C GLY A 66 -7.47 -14.43 -24.91
N GLY A 67 -7.61 -13.46 -24.00
CA GLY A 67 -8.39 -13.64 -22.77
C GLY A 67 -9.08 -12.38 -22.24
N LYS A 68 -10.11 -12.58 -21.42
CA LYS A 68 -10.86 -11.48 -20.80
C LYS A 68 -10.01 -10.76 -19.75
N ASN A 69 -9.83 -9.46 -19.94
CA ASN A 69 -9.15 -8.55 -19.02
C ASN A 69 -7.70 -8.99 -18.70
N VAL A 70 -6.96 -9.51 -19.69
CA VAL A 70 -5.59 -10.01 -19.50
C VAL A 70 -4.65 -8.89 -19.04
N GLU A 71 -4.77 -7.69 -19.63
CA GLU A 71 -3.97 -6.54 -19.24
C GLU A 71 -4.24 -6.10 -17.80
N GLU A 72 -5.50 -5.99 -17.40
CA GLU A 72 -5.92 -5.61 -16.06
C GLU A 72 -5.47 -6.65 -15.03
N LYS A 73 -5.59 -7.94 -15.34
CA LYS A 73 -5.11 -9.03 -14.47
C LYS A 73 -3.60 -8.96 -14.26
N LEU A 74 -2.84 -8.68 -15.33
CA LEU A 74 -1.40 -8.52 -15.22
C LEU A 74 -1.04 -7.29 -14.38
N ALA A 75 -1.69 -6.15 -14.62
CA ALA A 75 -1.53 -4.93 -13.83
C ALA A 75 -1.83 -5.17 -12.33
N PHE A 76 -2.92 -5.88 -12.05
CA PHE A 76 -3.33 -6.25 -10.70
C PHE A 76 -2.27 -7.11 -10.00
N VAL A 77 -1.75 -8.15 -10.68
CA VAL A 77 -0.73 -9.02 -10.08
C VAL A 77 0.56 -8.26 -9.78
N VAL A 78 1.01 -7.35 -10.64
CA VAL A 78 2.21 -6.52 -10.37
C VAL A 78 2.04 -5.76 -9.05
N ALA A 79 0.92 -5.07 -8.89
CA ALA A 79 0.65 -4.33 -7.66
C ALA A 79 0.46 -5.23 -6.44
N TRP A 80 -0.15 -6.39 -6.64
CA TRP A 80 -0.34 -7.37 -5.58
C TRP A 80 0.98 -7.94 -5.06
N ARG A 81 1.98 -8.11 -5.95
CA ARG A 81 3.33 -8.49 -5.55
C ARG A 81 4.02 -7.39 -4.76
N CYS A 82 3.87 -6.13 -5.14
CA CYS A 82 4.40 -5.02 -4.34
C CYS A 82 3.74 -4.91 -2.96
N HIS A 83 2.42 -5.11 -2.88
CA HIS A 83 1.69 -5.20 -1.60
C HIS A 83 2.31 -6.25 -0.68
N GLN A 84 2.59 -7.43 -1.22
CA GLN A 84 3.19 -8.52 -0.46
C GLN A 84 4.61 -8.26 -0.01
N ALA A 85 5.40 -7.51 -0.79
CA ALA A 85 6.73 -7.08 -0.39
C ALA A 85 6.66 -6.10 0.80
N ALA A 86 5.70 -5.18 0.80
CA ALA A 86 5.43 -4.31 1.95
C ALA A 86 5.02 -5.14 3.17
N ASP A 87 4.04 -6.02 3.03
CA ASP A 87 3.55 -6.90 4.10
C ASP A 87 4.67 -7.72 4.75
N ARG A 88 5.49 -8.39 3.93
CA ARG A 88 6.60 -9.24 4.39
C ARG A 88 7.70 -8.45 5.10
N ARG A 89 7.82 -7.15 4.81
CA ARG A 89 8.79 -6.29 5.47
C ARG A 89 8.24 -5.67 6.74
N PHE A 90 7.05 -5.09 6.71
CA PHE A 90 6.55 -4.29 7.81
C PHE A 90 5.86 -5.11 8.90
N LYS A 91 5.14 -6.19 8.55
CA LYS A 91 4.39 -7.00 9.55
C LYS A 91 5.24 -7.58 10.67
N PRO A 92 6.43 -8.16 10.40
CA PRO A 92 7.32 -8.61 11.47
C PRO A 92 7.73 -7.47 12.40
N VAL A 93 8.07 -6.30 11.83
CA VAL A 93 8.51 -5.13 12.60
C VAL A 93 7.42 -4.64 13.52
N TYR A 94 6.16 -4.52 13.07
CA TYR A 94 5.08 -4.06 13.96
C TYR A 94 4.94 -4.91 15.22
N ARG A 95 5.12 -6.22 15.08
CA ARG A 95 5.08 -7.16 16.20
C ARG A 95 6.28 -7.02 17.13
N GLU A 96 7.43 -6.59 16.61
CA GLU A 96 8.62 -6.28 17.40
C GLU A 96 8.49 -4.95 18.16
N VAL A 97 7.96 -3.90 17.52
CA VAL A 97 7.91 -2.54 18.10
C VAL A 97 6.68 -2.27 18.96
N GLU A 98 5.59 -3.00 18.75
CA GLU A 98 4.32 -2.84 19.46
C GLU A 98 3.72 -4.20 19.92
N PRO A 99 4.51 -5.05 20.61
CA PRO A 99 4.11 -6.42 20.97
C PRO A 99 2.82 -6.48 21.81
N GLU A 100 2.57 -5.46 22.63
CA GLU A 100 1.36 -5.31 23.45
C GLU A 100 0.08 -5.22 22.61
N HIS A 101 0.16 -4.62 21.42
CA HIS A 101 -0.97 -4.56 20.49
C HIS A 101 -1.23 -5.95 19.92
N TYR A 102 -0.19 -6.64 19.45
CA TYR A 102 -0.29 -7.92 18.77
C TYR A 102 -0.47 -9.13 19.69
N ALA A 103 -0.29 -8.96 21.00
CA ALA A 103 -0.66 -9.94 22.01
C ALA A 103 -2.20 -10.07 22.17
N LYS A 104 -2.98 -9.07 21.74
CA LYS A 104 -4.43 -9.08 21.86
C LYS A 104 -5.07 -10.10 20.91
N PRO A 105 -6.14 -10.81 21.32
CA PRO A 105 -6.94 -11.58 20.39
C PRO A 105 -7.40 -10.68 19.25
N ASN A 106 -7.33 -11.17 18.01
CA ASN A 106 -7.83 -10.47 16.82
C ASN A 106 -7.05 -9.22 16.38
N ALA A 107 -5.87 -8.92 16.93
CA ALA A 107 -5.05 -7.76 16.53
C ALA A 107 -4.73 -7.70 15.02
N ASP A 108 -4.66 -8.85 14.36
CA ASP A 108 -4.39 -8.97 12.92
C ASP A 108 -5.59 -9.34 12.05
N ASN A 109 -6.79 -9.45 12.63
CA ASN A 109 -7.97 -9.74 11.85
C ASN A 109 -8.63 -8.46 11.31
N GLU A 110 -9.61 -8.62 10.43
CA GLU A 110 -10.33 -7.50 9.79
C GLU A 110 -11.18 -6.65 10.73
N PHE A 111 -11.31 -7.06 12.00
CA PHE A 111 -12.08 -6.38 13.03
C PHE A 111 -11.21 -5.69 14.09
N GLY A 112 -9.88 -5.85 14.03
CA GLY A 112 -8.92 -5.16 14.90
C GLY A 112 -8.64 -3.73 14.45
N ALA A 113 -8.57 -2.80 15.41
CA ALA A 113 -8.12 -1.43 15.14
C ALA A 113 -6.63 -1.45 14.71
N PRO A 114 -6.19 -0.54 13.81
CA PRO A 114 -4.78 -0.39 13.49
C PRO A 114 -3.97 -0.10 14.75
N SER A 115 -2.78 -0.67 14.81
CA SER A 115 -1.74 -0.30 15.77
C SER A 115 -1.25 1.14 15.53
N GLU A 116 -0.64 1.77 16.52
CA GLU A 116 -0.14 3.16 16.37
C GLU A 116 0.97 3.24 15.31
N SER A 117 1.85 2.24 15.32
CA SER A 117 2.92 2.08 14.32
C SER A 117 2.38 2.10 12.88
N ARG A 118 1.30 1.36 12.61
CA ARG A 118 0.68 1.30 11.27
C ARG A 118 0.10 2.63 10.81
N VAL A 119 -0.54 3.37 11.72
CA VAL A 119 -1.10 4.69 11.39
C VAL A 119 0.04 5.68 11.13
N LEU A 120 1.11 5.66 11.95
CA LEU A 120 2.27 6.53 11.75
C LEU A 120 2.99 6.28 10.44
N HIS A 121 3.11 5.02 10.03
CA HIS A 121 3.71 4.69 8.73
C HIS A 121 2.96 5.38 7.59
N ASP A 122 1.63 5.32 7.58
CA ASP A 122 0.80 6.03 6.58
C ASP A 122 0.92 7.54 6.68
N VAL A 123 0.95 8.11 7.89
CA VAL A 123 1.14 9.55 8.14
C VAL A 123 2.49 10.03 7.57
N VAL A 124 3.57 9.29 7.88
CA VAL A 124 4.91 9.60 7.39
C VAL A 124 4.96 9.45 5.88
N VAL A 125 4.47 8.34 5.32
CA VAL A 125 4.47 8.14 3.86
C VAL A 125 3.61 9.19 3.16
N TYR A 126 2.46 9.58 3.70
CA TYR A 126 1.64 10.65 3.14
C TYR A 126 2.42 11.97 3.03
N ARG A 127 3.16 12.33 4.08
CA ARG A 127 4.04 13.50 4.11
C ARG A 127 5.20 13.36 3.12
N GLU A 128 5.91 12.24 3.17
CA GLU A 128 7.17 12.03 2.47
C GLU A 128 7.01 11.72 0.98
N VAL A 129 6.08 10.82 0.66
CA VAL A 129 5.86 10.32 -0.69
C VAL A 129 4.89 11.20 -1.45
N TYR A 130 3.81 11.63 -0.81
CA TYR A 130 2.77 12.40 -1.49
C TYR A 130 2.85 13.90 -1.23
N GLY A 131 3.89 14.35 -0.50
CA GLY A 131 4.09 15.77 -0.20
C GLY A 131 2.88 16.35 0.54
N SER A 132 2.25 15.55 1.40
CA SER A 132 0.98 15.91 2.05
C SER A 132 -0.11 16.23 1.04
N GLY A 133 -0.26 15.37 0.02
CA GLY A 133 -1.28 15.48 -1.03
C GLY A 133 -0.97 16.50 -2.12
N GLN A 134 0.29 16.91 -2.26
CA GLN A 134 0.79 17.66 -3.42
C GLN A 134 0.93 16.76 -4.67
N TYR A 135 1.14 15.47 -4.46
CA TYR A 135 1.29 14.49 -5.54
C TYR A 135 0.16 13.44 -5.48
N PRO A 136 -0.40 13.04 -6.63
CA PRO A 136 -1.48 12.05 -6.69
C PRO A 136 -1.03 10.68 -6.16
N PRO A 137 -1.97 9.79 -5.78
CA PRO A 137 -3.43 9.94 -5.92
C PRO A 137 -4.10 10.66 -4.74
N PHE A 138 -3.36 10.92 -3.67
CA PHE A 138 -3.93 11.51 -2.47
C PHE A 138 -3.98 13.03 -2.55
N MET A 139 -5.05 13.62 -2.04
CA MET A 139 -5.30 15.06 -2.08
C MET A 139 -4.94 15.70 -0.74
N ARG A 140 -4.53 16.97 -0.72
CA ARG A 140 -4.08 17.69 0.50
C ARG A 140 -4.99 17.52 1.72
N GLY A 141 -6.29 17.55 1.51
CA GLY A 141 -7.30 17.40 2.57
C GLY A 141 -7.48 15.98 3.13
N LEU A 142 -6.73 14.98 2.66
CA LEU A 142 -6.95 13.58 3.06
C LEU A 142 -6.74 13.34 4.55
N LEU A 143 -5.62 13.83 5.10
CA LEU A 143 -5.26 13.70 6.52
C LEU A 143 -5.21 15.07 7.22
N ASP A 144 -5.99 16.01 6.71
CA ASP A 144 -6.01 17.38 7.21
C ASP A 144 -6.99 17.51 8.36
N ASP A 145 -6.53 18.01 9.50
CA ASP A 145 -7.39 18.25 10.64
C ASP A 145 -8.36 19.39 10.31
N ARG A 146 -9.66 19.06 10.31
CA ARG A 146 -10.77 19.97 10.00
C ARG A 146 -10.64 20.72 8.66
N LEU A 147 -9.93 20.13 7.69
CA LEU A 147 -9.72 20.70 6.36
C LEU A 147 -8.98 22.06 6.35
N HIS A 148 -8.28 22.44 7.43
CA HIS A 148 -7.65 23.76 7.58
C HIS A 148 -6.68 24.15 6.44
N SER A 149 -6.08 23.18 5.74
CA SER A 149 -5.20 23.40 4.60
C SER A 149 -5.93 23.82 3.32
N LEU A 150 -7.26 23.72 3.26
CA LEU A 150 -8.07 24.06 2.09
C LEU A 150 -8.54 25.52 2.15
N ALA A 151 -8.44 26.23 1.02
CA ALA A 151 -8.78 27.65 0.93
C ALA A 151 -10.24 27.98 1.33
N GLY A 152 -11.16 27.01 1.23
CA GLY A 152 -12.57 27.17 1.60
C GLY A 152 -12.91 26.79 3.04
N ALA A 153 -11.96 26.32 3.84
CA ALA A 153 -12.24 25.76 5.17
C ALA A 153 -12.90 26.77 6.12
N GLN A 154 -12.47 28.04 6.06
CA GLN A 154 -13.01 29.11 6.90
C GLN A 154 -14.48 29.44 6.60
N ALA A 155 -14.97 29.09 5.41
CA ALA A 155 -16.36 29.29 5.01
C ALA A 155 -17.27 28.10 5.40
N LEU A 156 -16.69 27.01 5.91
CA LEU A 156 -17.41 25.82 6.32
C LEU A 156 -17.51 25.77 7.85
N ASP A 157 -18.72 25.59 8.36
CA ASP A 157 -18.88 25.01 9.68
C ASP A 157 -18.52 23.51 9.56
N TYR A 158 -17.29 23.17 9.93
CA TYR A 158 -16.78 21.80 9.80
C TYR A 158 -17.65 20.79 10.53
N ASP A 159 -18.01 21.07 11.79
CA ASP A 159 -18.75 20.14 12.63
C ASP A 159 -20.17 19.92 12.07
N ALA A 160 -20.86 20.99 11.63
CA ALA A 160 -22.16 20.88 10.98
C ALA A 160 -22.08 20.16 9.62
N THR A 161 -21.05 20.45 8.81
CA THR A 161 -20.85 19.85 7.49
C THR A 161 -20.55 18.35 7.62
N PHE A 162 -19.67 17.97 8.54
CA PHE A 162 -19.32 16.58 8.81
C PHE A 162 -20.54 15.81 9.32
N ALA A 163 -21.32 16.39 10.24
CA ALA A 163 -22.56 15.77 10.72
C ALA A 163 -23.58 15.55 9.58
N ALA A 164 -23.74 16.53 8.69
CA ALA A 164 -24.69 16.45 7.57
C ALA A 164 -24.24 15.43 6.49
N LEU A 165 -22.99 15.53 6.03
CA LEU A 165 -22.47 14.66 4.96
C LEU A 165 -22.16 13.26 5.46
N GLY A 166 -21.69 13.10 6.70
CA GLY A 166 -21.38 11.81 7.30
C GLY A 166 -22.59 10.88 7.29
N GLY A 167 -23.76 11.39 7.68
CA GLY A 167 -25.02 10.63 7.65
C GLY A 167 -25.44 10.23 6.23
N VAL A 168 -25.31 11.14 5.26
CA VAL A 168 -25.63 10.87 3.85
C VAL A 168 -24.70 9.81 3.27
N TRP A 169 -23.40 9.97 3.48
CA TRP A 169 -22.37 9.05 2.99
C TRP A 169 -22.53 7.65 3.58
N GLN A 170 -22.72 7.56 4.90
CA GLN A 170 -22.97 6.29 5.58
C GLN A 170 -24.21 5.60 5.02
N ARG A 171 -25.29 6.33 4.78
CA ARG A 171 -26.52 5.80 4.17
C ARG A 171 -26.26 5.28 2.75
N THR A 172 -25.51 6.00 1.93
CA THR A 172 -25.17 5.56 0.57
C THR A 172 -24.32 4.29 0.58
N LEU A 173 -23.31 4.21 1.44
CA LEU A 173 -22.49 3.00 1.59
C LEU A 173 -23.33 1.79 2.06
N GLN A 174 -24.27 2.00 2.98
CA GLN A 174 -25.20 0.95 3.42
C GLN A 174 -26.09 0.44 2.28
N GLN A 175 -26.49 1.31 1.35
CA GLN A 175 -27.31 0.92 0.20
C GLN A 175 -26.56 0.05 -0.81
N GLN A 176 -25.23 0.15 -0.88
CA GLN A 176 -24.39 -0.63 -1.78
C GLN A 176 -24.06 -2.04 -1.26
N HIS A 177 -24.45 -2.39 -0.03
CA HIS A 177 -24.10 -3.69 0.56
C HIS A 177 -24.96 -4.84 0.01
N PRO A 178 -24.34 -5.96 -0.43
CA PRO A 178 -25.06 -7.09 -1.06
C PRO A 178 -26.01 -7.86 -0.13
N GLU A 179 -25.86 -7.77 1.19
CA GLU A 179 -26.59 -8.57 2.19
C GLU A 179 -28.08 -8.18 2.37
N ARG A 180 -28.62 -7.29 1.54
CA ARG A 180 -30.04 -6.91 1.57
C ARG A 180 -31.03 -8.04 1.26
N THR A 181 -30.57 -9.27 0.98
CA THR A 181 -31.40 -10.34 0.42
C THR A 181 -31.86 -11.44 1.39
N ALA A 182 -31.38 -11.51 2.65
CA ALA A 182 -31.68 -12.67 3.51
C ALA A 182 -32.60 -12.44 4.74
N GLY A 183 -32.73 -11.21 5.26
CA GLY A 183 -33.49 -10.94 6.52
C GLY A 183 -34.38 -9.68 6.53
N GLY A 184 -34.55 -9.01 5.39
CA GLY A 184 -35.31 -7.77 5.30
C GLY A 184 -34.56 -6.52 5.81
N PHE A 185 -35.07 -5.34 5.45
CA PHE A 185 -34.41 -4.05 5.69
C PHE A 185 -34.17 -3.78 7.19
N VAL A 186 -35.15 -4.10 8.05
CA VAL A 186 -35.13 -3.79 9.49
C VAL A 186 -34.03 -4.57 10.23
N GLU A 187 -33.91 -5.87 9.99
CA GLU A 187 -32.90 -6.71 10.65
C GLU A 187 -31.47 -6.36 10.17
N ALA A 188 -31.33 -6.09 8.86
CA ALA A 188 -30.09 -5.60 8.29
C ALA A 188 -29.68 -4.24 8.89
N THR A 189 -30.63 -3.30 9.09
CA THR A 189 -30.35 -2.00 9.71
C THR A 189 -30.11 -2.06 11.22
N ALA A 190 -30.72 -3.01 11.95
CA ALA A 190 -30.49 -3.16 13.38
C ALA A 190 -29.08 -3.70 13.70
N LYS A 191 -28.58 -4.61 12.85
CA LYS A 191 -27.20 -5.12 12.93
C LYS A 191 -26.18 -4.19 12.26
N ALA A 192 -26.65 -3.25 11.44
CA ALA A 192 -25.77 -2.35 10.68
C ALA A 192 -24.87 -1.48 11.57
N PRO A 193 -25.31 -0.81 12.65
CA PRO A 193 -24.40 -0.05 13.50
C PRO A 193 -23.23 -0.90 14.03
N GLY A 194 -23.50 -2.12 14.51
CA GLY A 194 -22.45 -3.04 14.99
C GLY A 194 -21.48 -3.55 13.91
N ARG A 195 -21.88 -3.51 12.64
CA ARG A 195 -21.10 -3.97 11.47
C ARG A 195 -20.44 -2.83 10.67
N PHE A 196 -21.10 -1.67 10.59
CA PHE A 196 -20.71 -0.51 9.79
C PHE A 196 -20.06 0.62 10.61
N GLN A 197 -20.36 0.77 11.91
CA GLN A 197 -19.71 1.79 12.75
C GLN A 197 -18.41 1.30 13.39
N ARG A 198 -18.02 0.04 13.18
CA ARG A 198 -16.62 -0.35 13.42
C ARG A 198 -15.80 0.02 12.19
N TYR A 199 -15.70 1.31 11.90
CA TYR A 199 -14.60 1.82 11.11
C TYR A 199 -13.33 1.50 11.89
N TYR A 200 -12.74 0.33 11.66
CA TYR A 200 -11.50 -0.03 12.34
C TYR A 200 -10.43 1.01 12.00
N VAL A 201 -10.49 1.60 10.80
CA VAL A 201 -9.70 2.79 10.43
C VAL A 201 -10.47 4.05 10.79
N ASP A 202 -9.98 4.76 11.81
CA ASP A 202 -10.47 6.08 12.19
C ASP A 202 -9.65 7.16 11.46
N VAL A 203 -10.26 7.82 10.47
CA VAL A 203 -9.60 8.88 9.70
C VAL A 203 -9.25 10.09 10.58
N GLN A 204 -10.05 10.36 11.61
CA GLN A 204 -9.77 11.45 12.55
C GLN A 204 -8.47 11.16 13.31
N ARG A 205 -8.28 9.93 13.78
CA ARG A 205 -7.00 9.50 14.39
C ARG A 205 -5.80 9.70 13.46
N TYR A 206 -5.95 9.44 12.15
CA TYR A 206 -4.88 9.71 11.18
C TYR A 206 -4.61 11.21 11.02
N ALA A 207 -5.67 12.03 10.97
CA ALA A 207 -5.55 13.49 10.85
C ALA A 207 -4.91 14.12 12.09
N GLU A 208 -5.34 13.72 13.29
CA GLU A 208 -4.76 14.15 14.57
C GLU A 208 -3.28 13.80 14.63
N MET A 209 -2.91 12.57 14.28
CA MET A 209 -1.51 12.15 14.32
C MET A 209 -0.67 12.75 13.18
N PHE A 210 -1.28 13.12 12.06
CA PHE A 210 -0.61 13.89 11.01
C PHE A 210 -0.34 15.34 11.46
N ALA A 211 -1.30 15.97 12.13
CA ALA A 211 -1.19 17.36 12.60
C ALA A 211 -0.23 17.50 13.79
N ASN A 212 -0.30 16.59 14.76
CA ASN A 212 0.48 16.63 15.99
C ASN A 212 0.94 15.22 16.41
N PRO A 213 1.95 14.65 15.73
CA PRO A 213 2.44 13.31 16.08
C PRO A 213 3.12 13.33 17.45
N ASP A 214 2.76 12.36 18.29
CA ASP A 214 3.44 12.15 19.57
C ASP A 214 4.94 11.86 19.36
N ALA A 215 5.80 12.57 20.09
CA ALA A 215 7.25 12.48 19.92
C ALA A 215 7.83 11.13 20.34
N ASP A 216 7.28 10.49 21.38
CA ASP A 216 7.69 9.15 21.79
C ASP A 216 7.28 8.11 20.74
N PHE A 217 6.08 8.25 20.19
CA PHE A 217 5.61 7.40 19.11
C PHE A 217 6.46 7.56 17.84
N MET A 218 6.81 8.79 17.45
CA MET A 218 7.73 9.03 16.32
C MET A 218 9.10 8.38 16.56
N ARG A 219 9.65 8.51 17.77
CA ARG A 219 10.93 7.87 18.14
C ARG A 219 10.82 6.35 18.00
N ARG A 220 9.86 5.73 18.69
CA ARG A 220 9.71 4.27 18.80
C ARG A 220 9.33 3.58 17.50
N PHE A 221 8.49 4.22 16.68
CA PHE A 221 7.88 3.58 15.51
C PHE A 221 8.46 4.04 14.18
N ILE A 222 9.13 5.19 14.12
CA ILE A 222 9.69 5.72 12.86
C ILE A 222 11.21 5.81 12.92
N VAL A 223 11.77 6.48 13.93
CA VAL A 223 13.20 6.82 13.97
C VAL A 223 14.05 5.62 14.38
N GLU A 224 13.79 5.05 15.55
CA GLU A 224 14.54 3.91 16.08
C GLU A 224 14.50 2.71 15.15
N PRO A 225 13.34 2.27 14.63
CA PRO A 225 13.26 1.16 13.71
C PRO A 225 13.68 1.55 12.27
N ASN A 226 14.19 2.76 12.04
CA ASN A 226 14.60 3.29 10.73
C ASN A 226 13.56 2.98 9.63
N PHE A 227 12.31 3.38 9.86
CA PHE A 227 11.22 3.07 8.94
C PHE A 227 11.44 3.69 7.56
N TYR A 228 11.82 4.97 7.52
CA TYR A 228 11.99 5.74 6.28
C TYR A 228 13.15 6.72 6.39
N ASP A 229 14.09 6.68 5.44
CA ASP A 229 15.18 7.66 5.31
C ASP A 229 15.22 8.26 3.90
N ARG A 230 15.01 9.57 3.80
CA ARG A 230 15.07 10.32 2.53
C ARG A 230 16.42 10.20 1.81
N ARG A 231 17.49 9.90 2.55
CA ARG A 231 18.86 9.79 2.04
C ARG A 231 19.13 8.44 1.39
N ASP A 232 18.24 7.46 1.53
CA ASP A 232 18.39 6.17 0.87
C ASP A 232 18.36 6.37 -0.65
N PRO A 233 19.41 5.96 -1.39
CA PRO A 233 19.52 6.26 -2.82
C PRO A 233 18.35 5.74 -3.65
N LEU A 234 17.77 4.59 -3.28
CA LEU A 234 16.63 4.02 -4.00
C LEU A 234 15.35 4.85 -3.77
N ILE A 235 15.15 5.36 -2.55
CA ILE A 235 14.06 6.27 -2.22
C ILE A 235 14.27 7.59 -2.97
N ALA A 236 15.45 8.21 -2.86
CA ALA A 236 15.77 9.46 -3.54
C ALA A 236 15.54 9.36 -5.06
N LEU A 237 15.92 8.24 -5.68
CA LEU A 237 15.65 7.97 -7.09
C LEU A 237 14.15 7.90 -7.39
N ALA A 238 13.37 7.19 -6.58
CA ALA A 238 11.91 7.12 -6.74
C ALA A 238 11.24 8.51 -6.62
N ARG A 239 11.72 9.35 -5.69
CA ARG A 239 11.24 10.73 -5.52
C ARG A 239 11.58 11.59 -6.74
N ALA A 240 12.82 11.52 -7.23
CA ALA A 240 13.23 12.26 -8.42
C ALA A 240 12.38 11.90 -9.64
N LEU A 241 12.12 10.59 -9.83
CA LEU A 241 11.24 10.09 -10.90
C LEU A 241 9.79 10.58 -10.74
N GLN A 242 9.22 10.51 -9.53
CA GLN A 242 7.84 10.95 -9.29
C GLN A 242 7.69 12.46 -9.55
N ARG A 243 8.66 13.25 -9.10
CA ARG A 243 8.62 14.72 -9.14
C ARG A 243 9.17 15.32 -10.43
N LYS A 244 9.69 14.48 -11.33
CA LYS A 244 10.39 14.88 -12.56
C LYS A 244 11.58 15.82 -12.27
N GLU A 245 12.26 15.56 -11.16
CA GLU A 245 13.47 16.26 -10.74
C GLU A 245 14.72 15.59 -11.36
N PRO A 246 15.89 16.27 -11.36
CA PRO A 246 17.15 15.65 -11.76
C PRO A 246 17.44 14.35 -10.99
N LEU A 247 17.85 13.31 -11.71
CA LEU A 247 18.15 12.02 -11.09
C LEU A 247 19.38 12.12 -10.17
N PRO A 248 19.40 11.39 -9.04
CA PRO A 248 20.58 11.33 -8.19
C PRO A 248 21.77 10.71 -8.93
N ALA A 249 22.98 11.10 -8.54
CA ALA A 249 24.22 10.59 -9.15
C ALA A 249 24.46 9.08 -8.92
N VAL A 250 23.78 8.46 -7.95
CA VAL A 250 23.91 7.02 -7.66
C VAL A 250 23.14 6.21 -8.72
N PRO A 251 23.80 5.34 -9.51
CA PRO A 251 23.10 4.53 -10.51
C PRO A 251 22.09 3.56 -9.88
N PHE A 252 21.04 3.21 -10.65
CA PHE A 252 19.97 2.31 -10.20
C PHE A 252 20.50 1.01 -9.57
N GLU A 253 21.41 0.28 -10.23
CA GLU A 253 21.91 -1.00 -9.72
C GLU A 253 22.65 -0.86 -8.38
N LYS A 254 23.38 0.25 -8.18
CA LYS A 254 24.02 0.56 -6.89
C LYS A 254 22.99 0.92 -5.82
N ALA A 255 22.00 1.75 -6.16
CA ALA A 255 20.91 2.11 -5.26
C ALA A 255 20.09 0.88 -4.83
N TYR A 256 19.80 -0.01 -5.78
CA TYR A 256 19.09 -1.28 -5.55
C TYR A 256 19.87 -2.22 -4.62
N ALA A 257 21.18 -2.34 -4.80
CA ALA A 257 22.02 -3.17 -3.95
C ALA A 257 22.07 -2.63 -2.50
N LEU A 258 22.31 -1.32 -2.33
CA LEU A 258 22.40 -0.67 -1.02
C LEU A 258 21.10 -0.79 -0.21
N ALA A 259 19.95 -0.80 -0.88
CA ALA A 259 18.65 -0.87 -0.22
C ALA A 259 18.43 -2.13 0.63
N ALA A 260 19.30 -3.15 0.58
CA ALA A 260 19.21 -4.33 1.43
C ALA A 260 19.44 -4.02 2.92
N ASP A 261 20.28 -3.03 3.22
CA ASP A 261 20.77 -2.71 4.57
C ASP A 261 20.34 -1.29 5.02
N GLN A 262 19.30 -0.75 4.39
CA GLN A 262 18.83 0.63 4.58
C GLN A 262 17.50 0.69 5.34
N SER A 263 16.75 1.81 5.24
CA SER A 263 15.45 1.92 5.90
C SER A 263 14.50 0.80 5.48
N GLN A 264 13.52 0.50 6.33
CA GLN A 264 12.54 -0.54 6.04
C GLN A 264 11.78 -0.27 4.75
N TYR A 265 11.47 1.00 4.47
CA TYR A 265 10.84 1.40 3.23
C TYR A 265 11.74 1.07 2.03
N ALA A 266 13.05 1.40 2.06
CA ALA A 266 13.99 1.03 0.99
C ALA A 266 14.09 -0.50 0.79
N GLN A 267 14.12 -1.26 1.88
CA GLN A 267 14.12 -2.73 1.84
C GLN A 267 12.84 -3.28 1.20
N SER A 268 11.69 -2.68 1.50
CA SER A 268 10.41 -3.06 0.87
C SER A 268 10.41 -2.76 -0.63
N LEU A 269 10.98 -1.62 -1.07
CA LEU A 269 11.13 -1.29 -2.49
C LEU A 269 12.03 -2.31 -3.21
N ARG A 270 13.17 -2.65 -2.62
CA ARG A 270 14.08 -3.67 -3.17
C ARG A 270 13.39 -5.02 -3.32
N MET A 271 12.62 -5.44 -2.32
CA MET A 271 11.87 -6.68 -2.34
C MET A 271 10.75 -6.65 -3.39
N GLY A 272 10.00 -5.55 -3.48
CA GLY A 272 8.95 -5.37 -4.48
C GLY A 272 9.52 -5.41 -5.90
N LEU A 273 10.59 -4.67 -6.16
CA LEU A 273 11.32 -4.71 -7.43
C LEU A 273 11.79 -6.12 -7.80
N ARG A 274 12.33 -6.89 -6.84
CA ARG A 274 12.71 -8.29 -7.07
C ARG A 274 11.50 -9.12 -7.53
N TYR A 275 10.34 -8.96 -6.88
CA TYR A 275 9.13 -9.67 -7.28
C TYR A 275 8.62 -9.23 -8.66
N VAL A 276 8.65 -7.94 -8.96
CA VAL A 276 8.21 -7.44 -10.28
C VAL A 276 9.14 -7.95 -11.39
N PHE A 277 10.47 -7.94 -11.18
CA PHE A 277 11.42 -8.49 -12.15
C PHE A 277 11.24 -9.99 -12.33
N ALA A 278 11.08 -10.76 -11.24
CA ALA A 278 10.81 -12.19 -11.34
C ALA A 278 9.50 -12.50 -12.08
N ALA A 279 8.44 -11.72 -11.83
CA ALA A 279 7.17 -11.85 -12.57
C ALA A 279 7.37 -11.60 -14.07
N SER A 280 8.16 -10.57 -14.42
CA SER A 280 8.52 -10.24 -15.79
C SER A 280 9.34 -11.34 -16.46
N ASP A 281 10.36 -11.87 -15.78
CA ASP A 281 11.22 -12.93 -16.30
C ASP A 281 10.44 -14.25 -16.47
N PHE A 282 9.52 -14.57 -15.55
CA PHE A 282 8.61 -15.72 -15.70
C PHE A 282 7.68 -15.57 -16.90
N PHE A 283 7.16 -14.36 -17.11
CA PHE A 283 6.30 -14.06 -18.24
C PHE A 283 7.02 -14.25 -19.58
N GLU A 284 8.30 -13.87 -19.66
CA GLU A 284 9.14 -14.09 -20.85
C GLU A 284 9.70 -15.52 -20.95
N GLY A 285 9.39 -16.40 -20.00
CA GLY A 285 9.86 -17.79 -19.99
C GLY A 285 11.34 -17.95 -19.64
N LYS A 286 11.99 -16.91 -19.08
CA LYS A 286 13.40 -16.93 -18.68
C LYS A 286 13.64 -17.74 -17.40
N ILE A 287 12.64 -17.80 -16.52
CA ILE A 287 12.68 -18.56 -15.27
C ILE A 287 11.49 -19.50 -15.16
N SER A 288 11.67 -20.57 -14.39
CA SER A 288 10.64 -21.58 -14.17
C SER A 288 9.60 -21.13 -13.13
N GLU A 289 8.49 -21.86 -13.07
CA GLU A 289 7.48 -21.66 -12.01
C GLU A 289 8.05 -21.89 -10.61
N ALA A 290 8.89 -22.93 -10.44
CA ALA A 290 9.54 -23.23 -9.16
C ALA A 290 10.50 -22.10 -8.73
N GLU A 291 11.26 -21.56 -9.68
CA GLU A 291 12.15 -20.42 -9.41
C GLU A 291 11.35 -19.16 -9.07
N THR A 292 10.23 -18.92 -9.75
CA THR A 292 9.31 -17.82 -9.45
C THR A 292 8.73 -17.93 -8.05
N ASN A 293 8.26 -19.12 -7.64
CA ASN A 293 7.79 -19.40 -6.28
C ASN A 293 8.84 -19.03 -5.22
N LYS A 294 10.08 -19.45 -5.44
CA LYS A 294 11.21 -19.15 -4.55
C LYS A 294 11.50 -17.65 -4.49
N LEU A 295 11.58 -16.98 -5.65
CA LEU A 295 11.84 -15.54 -5.72
C LEU A 295 10.72 -14.71 -5.12
N PHE A 296 9.49 -15.22 -5.10
CA PHE A 296 8.32 -14.62 -4.46
C PHE A 296 8.21 -14.88 -2.96
N ASP A 297 9.12 -15.69 -2.39
CA ASP A 297 9.07 -16.14 -1.00
C ASP A 297 7.70 -16.77 -0.62
N LEU A 298 7.12 -17.57 -1.53
CA LEU A 298 5.80 -18.21 -1.29
C LEU A 298 5.88 -19.35 -0.27
N ASP A 299 7.05 -19.97 -0.11
CA ASP A 299 7.29 -21.03 0.89
C ASP A 299 7.56 -20.48 2.30
N ARG A 300 7.60 -19.16 2.46
CA ARG A 300 7.90 -18.49 3.72
C ARG A 300 6.64 -17.86 4.29
N ASN A 301 6.46 -17.98 5.61
CA ASN A 301 5.42 -17.21 6.28
C ASN A 301 5.76 -15.72 6.17
N HIS A 302 4.77 -14.86 5.91
CA HIS A 302 4.95 -13.41 5.87
C HIS A 302 5.49 -12.82 7.19
N LEU A 303 5.40 -13.58 8.29
CA LEU A 303 5.98 -13.24 9.59
C LEU A 303 7.47 -13.60 9.74
N GLN A 304 8.08 -14.28 8.77
CA GLN A 304 9.49 -14.71 8.80
C GLN A 304 10.42 -13.81 7.96
N GLY A 305 9.88 -12.72 7.37
CA GLY A 305 10.54 -11.95 6.31
C GLY A 305 11.44 -10.79 6.74
N GLY A 306 11.44 -10.41 8.03
CA GLY A 306 12.24 -9.29 8.50
C GLY A 306 12.46 -9.32 10.02
N SER A 307 13.63 -8.89 10.45
CA SER A 307 13.89 -8.40 11.81
C SER A 307 14.50 -7.01 11.69
N PHE A 308 14.33 -6.16 12.70
CA PHE A 308 15.00 -4.87 12.77
C PHE A 308 16.49 -4.96 13.18
N LYS A 309 17.00 -6.14 13.55
CA LYS A 309 18.42 -6.34 13.93
C LYS A 309 19.39 -6.31 12.75
#